data_AF-A0A9N9JXM7-F1
#
_entry.id   AF-A0A9N9JXM7-F1
#
_cell.length_a   1.000
_cell.length_b   1.000
_cell.length_c   1.000
_cell.angle_alpha   90.00
_cell.angle_beta   90.00
_cell.angle_gamma   90.00
#
_symmetry.space_group_name_H-M   'P 1'
#
loop_
_entity.id
_entity.type
_entity.pdbx_description
1 polymer ?
#
loop_
_entity_poly.entity_id
_entity_poly.type
_entity_poly.pdbx_seq_one_letter_code
_entity_poly.pdbx_strand_id
1 'polypeptide(L)'
;MCVEAGKLLILTDLDMIYGNFLLFIAVNNVQSNNLTTVHLNTPYTKYFARVALGAHSNPMLYVNPEFKCILVMDEKKLEHTDPPLLNRFEKQRLTINDLLLEHHISLCKTLNEWVQQISMLEQTEAQNKNEFSVNDIFIGYDKEETIQSLVFDQCKKDGDIDDDLILRRCKERLIDTATSDGIVRAKQSILSKQKPDEVVEWTDQEGQLIIINTFSNINTDIKACLNEVTCQIDKLSTFKTEAQLQNRIKHFWLDSDDELLILQLAKFIIEQIREKYKKKRQTNDDILPKHA
;
A
#
# COMPACT_ATOMS: atom_id res chain seq x y z
N MET A 1 8.22 -7.93 30.16
CA MET A 1 8.53 -7.09 28.98
C MET A 1 9.19 -7.94 27.88
N CYS A 2 9.15 -7.59 26.58
CA CYS A 2 9.77 -8.43 25.51
C CYS A 2 11.25 -8.75 25.81
N VAL A 3 11.96 -7.80 26.40
CA VAL A 3 13.36 -7.91 26.85
C VAL A 3 13.57 -9.00 27.90
N GLU A 4 12.78 -9.01 28.96
CA GLU A 4 12.88 -10.03 30.03
C GLU A 4 12.45 -11.42 29.55
N ALA A 5 11.49 -11.44 28.62
CA ALA A 5 10.93 -12.66 28.05
C ALA A 5 11.77 -13.24 26.90
N GLY A 6 12.85 -12.58 26.47
CA GLY A 6 13.69 -13.05 25.36
C GLY A 6 13.02 -13.00 23.99
N LYS A 7 11.96 -12.20 23.83
CA LYS A 7 11.20 -12.13 22.57
C LYS A 7 11.79 -11.10 21.62
N LEU A 8 11.77 -11.39 20.31
CA LEU A 8 12.17 -10.45 19.26
C LEU A 8 11.31 -9.17 19.34
N LEU A 9 11.99 -8.02 19.31
CA LEU A 9 11.37 -6.70 19.20
C LEU A 9 11.69 -6.09 17.83
N ILE A 10 10.66 -5.79 17.05
CA ILE A 10 10.80 -5.07 15.78
C ILE A 10 10.27 -3.65 15.99
N LEU A 11 11.14 -2.66 15.76
CA LEU A 11 10.81 -1.24 15.87
C LEU A 11 10.67 -0.66 14.47
N THR A 12 9.51 -0.07 14.20
CA THR A 12 9.23 0.70 13.00
C THR A 12 8.94 2.14 13.42
N ASP A 13 9.62 3.10 12.78
CA ASP A 13 9.39 4.55 12.94
C ASP A 13 9.80 5.15 14.31
N LEU A 14 11.04 5.63 14.38
CA LEU A 14 11.68 6.13 15.61
C LEU A 14 11.24 7.53 16.03
N ASP A 15 10.53 8.27 15.18
CA ASP A 15 10.18 9.68 15.39
C ASP A 15 9.35 9.88 16.69
N MET A 16 8.57 8.88 17.10
CA MET A 16 7.81 8.90 18.36
C MET A 16 8.58 8.45 19.60
N ILE A 17 9.69 7.73 19.41
CA ILE A 17 10.30 6.88 20.44
C ILE A 17 11.69 7.40 20.86
N TYR A 18 12.23 8.33 20.07
CA TYR A 18 13.58 8.87 20.14
C TYR A 18 14.00 9.38 21.52
N GLY A 19 13.10 10.08 22.22
CA GLY A 19 13.38 10.68 23.54
C GLY A 19 13.53 9.68 24.69
N ASN A 20 12.88 8.51 24.59
CA ASN A 20 12.84 7.52 25.68
C ASN A 20 13.69 6.26 25.40
N PHE A 21 13.98 5.93 24.13
CA PHE A 21 14.69 4.69 23.76
C PHE A 21 16.20 4.82 23.55
N LEU A 22 16.75 6.04 23.52
CA LEU A 22 18.21 6.21 23.61
C LEU A 22 18.79 5.53 24.85
N LEU A 23 17.99 5.30 25.91
CA LEU A 23 18.40 4.48 27.06
C LEU A 23 18.17 2.97 26.89
N PHE A 24 17.16 2.56 26.11
CA PHE A 24 16.83 1.14 25.92
C PHE A 24 17.91 0.38 25.12
N ILE A 25 18.63 1.08 24.24
CA ILE A 25 19.71 0.55 23.42
C ILE A 25 21.05 0.54 24.21
N ALA A 26 21.00 0.59 25.53
CA ALA A 26 22.12 0.19 26.39
C ALA A 26 22.29 -1.34 26.48
N VAL A 27 21.37 -2.11 25.87
CA VAL A 27 21.27 -3.56 26.05
C VAL A 27 22.19 -4.36 25.10
N ASN A 28 22.38 -3.92 23.85
CA ASN A 28 23.08 -4.73 22.83
C ASN A 28 24.55 -4.37 22.62
N ASN A 29 25.05 -3.27 23.20
CA ASN A 29 26.46 -2.94 23.14
C ASN A 29 27.16 -3.40 24.43
N VAL A 30 27.93 -4.48 24.31
CA VAL A 30 28.95 -4.92 25.27
C VAL A 30 29.96 -3.80 25.60
N GLN A 31 29.97 -2.69 24.85
CA GLN A 31 30.77 -1.48 25.06
C GLN A 31 29.99 -0.27 25.63
N SER A 32 28.85 -0.46 26.29
CA SER A 32 28.20 0.62 27.03
C SER A 32 28.55 0.55 28.51
N ASN A 33 28.97 1.67 29.11
CA ASN A 33 29.15 1.89 30.55
C ASN A 33 27.88 1.65 31.42
N ASN A 34 26.80 1.13 30.83
CA ASN A 34 25.48 0.93 31.45
C ASN A 34 25.13 -0.55 31.68
N LEU A 35 25.97 -1.50 31.24
CA LEU A 35 25.77 -2.92 31.51
C LEU A 35 26.43 -3.28 32.84
N THR A 36 25.64 -3.75 33.80
CA THR A 36 26.20 -4.32 35.04
C THR A 36 26.20 -5.83 34.91
N THR A 37 27.38 -6.43 34.76
CA THR A 37 27.55 -7.89 34.82
C THR A 37 27.58 -8.30 36.28
N VAL A 38 26.51 -8.95 36.74
CA VAL A 38 26.52 -9.58 38.06
C VAL A 38 26.92 -11.03 37.86
N HIS A 39 28.20 -11.32 38.13
CA HIS A 39 28.67 -12.69 38.29
C HIS A 39 28.09 -13.22 39.61
N LEU A 40 26.98 -13.94 39.51
CA LEU A 40 26.48 -14.76 40.62
C LEU A 40 27.41 -15.98 40.77
N ASN A 41 27.44 -16.59 41.96
CA ASN A 41 28.14 -17.86 42.25
C ASN A 41 27.50 -19.08 41.52
N THR A 42 27.13 -18.90 40.26
CA THR A 42 26.52 -19.85 39.34
C THR A 42 27.15 -19.64 37.97
N PRO A 43 27.25 -20.65 37.08
CA PRO A 43 27.93 -20.53 35.78
C PRO A 43 27.21 -19.60 34.77
N TYR A 44 26.16 -18.89 35.17
CA TYR A 44 25.32 -18.06 34.31
C TYR A 44 25.49 -16.57 34.65
N THR A 45 26.01 -15.80 33.70
CA THR A 45 26.06 -14.33 33.76
C THR A 45 24.67 -13.76 33.50
N LYS A 46 24.16 -12.92 34.41
CA LYS A 46 22.92 -12.17 34.18
C LYS A 46 23.24 -10.75 33.72
N TYR A 47 22.53 -10.32 32.68
CA TYR A 47 22.66 -8.97 32.12
C TYR A 47 21.51 -8.09 32.61
N PHE A 48 21.84 -6.89 33.08
CA PHE A 48 20.87 -5.88 33.49
C PHE A 48 21.16 -4.57 32.77
N ALA A 49 20.10 -3.88 32.33
CA ALA A 49 20.18 -2.60 31.65
C ALA A 49 19.29 -1.57 32.34
N ARG A 50 19.72 -0.31 32.37
CA ARG A 50 18.89 0.80 32.86
C ARG A 50 17.91 1.23 31.79
N VAL A 51 16.67 1.50 32.18
CA VAL A 51 15.64 2.09 31.32
C VAL A 51 15.21 3.44 31.92
N ALA A 52 15.23 4.52 31.15
CA ALA A 52 14.73 5.82 31.57
C ALA A 52 13.31 5.95 31.05
N LEU A 53 12.36 6.04 31.97
CA LEU A 53 11.00 6.47 31.67
C LEU A 53 10.80 7.87 32.29
N GLY A 54 10.96 8.90 31.45
CA GLY A 54 10.73 10.29 31.85
C GLY A 54 11.62 10.78 33.01
N ALA A 55 11.16 11.80 33.74
CA ALA A 55 11.93 12.48 34.79
C ALA A 55 12.19 11.61 36.05
N HIS A 56 11.45 10.52 36.24
CA HIS A 56 11.45 9.76 37.48
C HIS A 56 11.23 8.27 37.26
N SER A 57 12.18 7.59 36.63
CA SER A 57 12.41 6.15 36.87
C SER A 57 13.64 5.69 36.12
N ASN A 58 14.61 5.12 36.85
CA ASN A 58 15.83 4.51 36.31
C ASN A 58 15.93 3.02 36.74
N PRO A 59 14.88 2.19 36.54
CA PRO A 59 14.89 0.79 36.95
C PRO A 59 15.96 -0.01 36.20
N MET A 60 16.61 -0.92 36.91
CA MET A 60 17.43 -1.98 36.32
C MET A 60 16.51 -3.08 35.81
N LEU A 61 16.47 -3.27 34.49
CA LEU A 61 15.70 -4.29 33.80
C LEU A 61 16.60 -5.48 33.45
N TYR A 62 16.15 -6.70 33.74
CA TYR A 62 16.85 -7.91 33.30
C TYR A 62 16.74 -8.08 31.79
N VAL A 63 17.87 -8.40 31.16
CA VAL A 63 17.98 -8.70 29.73
C VAL A 63 18.16 -10.19 29.55
N ASN A 64 17.20 -10.82 28.88
CA ASN A 64 17.32 -12.21 28.49
C ASN A 64 18.37 -12.36 27.37
N PRO A 65 19.31 -13.32 27.44
CA PRO A 65 20.32 -13.54 26.39
C PRO A 65 19.77 -13.83 25.00
N GLU A 66 18.55 -14.37 24.88
CA GLU A 66 17.90 -14.65 23.58
C GLU A 66 17.20 -13.43 22.97
N PHE A 67 17.14 -12.32 23.71
CA PHE A 67 16.51 -11.10 23.23
C PHE A 67 17.23 -10.55 22.00
N LYS A 68 16.45 -10.22 20.97
CA LYS A 68 16.92 -9.55 19.75
C LYS A 68 16.07 -8.31 19.48
N CYS A 69 16.71 -7.27 18.95
CA CYS A 69 16.05 -6.03 18.56
C CYS A 69 16.41 -5.69 17.11
N ILE A 70 15.41 -5.56 16.25
CA ILE A 70 15.57 -5.13 14.86
C ILE A 70 14.93 -3.75 14.72
N LEU A 71 15.69 -2.82 14.17
CA LEU A 71 15.21 -1.50 13.82
C LEU A 71 15.02 -1.43 12.31
N VAL A 72 13.78 -1.20 11.87
CA VAL A 72 13.43 -1.02 10.47
C VAL A 72 13.29 0.47 10.20
N MET A 73 14.05 0.97 9.22
CA MET A 73 14.11 2.39 8.85
C MET A 73 14.21 2.53 7.34
N ASP A 74 13.54 3.53 6.77
CA ASP A 74 13.72 3.95 5.38
C ASP A 74 15.12 4.56 5.19
N GLU A 75 15.84 4.14 4.15
CA GLU A 75 17.17 4.65 3.79
C GLU A 75 17.20 6.19 3.68
N LYS A 76 16.10 6.82 3.24
CA LYS A 76 15.99 8.29 3.15
C LYS A 76 16.05 9.00 4.51
N LYS A 77 15.67 8.33 5.60
CA LYS A 77 15.73 8.86 6.97
C LYS A 77 17.14 8.74 7.59
N LEU A 78 18.06 8.01 6.95
CA LEU A 78 19.40 7.76 7.49
C LEU A 78 20.21 9.06 7.70
N GLU A 79 20.11 10.00 6.76
CA GLU A 79 20.84 11.29 6.81
C GLU A 79 20.41 12.18 7.98
N HIS A 80 19.17 12.02 8.46
CA HIS A 80 18.56 12.85 9.49
C HIS A 80 18.53 12.19 10.87
N THR A 81 19.07 10.97 10.97
CA THR A 81 19.10 10.19 12.21
C THR A 81 20.41 10.46 12.96
N ASP A 82 20.37 10.61 14.30
CA ASP A 82 21.59 10.94 15.02
C ASP A 82 22.62 9.79 14.96
N PRO A 83 23.90 10.11 14.68
CA PRO A 83 24.98 9.13 14.65
C PRO A 83 25.12 8.22 15.88
N PRO A 84 24.91 8.69 17.14
CA PRO A 84 25.00 7.82 18.31
C PRO A 84 23.99 6.67 18.28
N LEU A 85 22.80 6.88 17.71
CA LEU A 85 21.81 5.82 17.57
C LEU A 85 22.28 4.80 16.54
N LEU A 86 22.67 5.28 15.35
CA LEU A 86 23.16 4.45 14.26
C LEU A 86 24.37 3.62 14.70
N ASN A 87 25.33 4.21 15.41
CA ASN A 87 26.52 3.53 15.92
C ASN A 87 26.23 2.37 16.87
N ARG A 88 25.02 2.27 17.42
CA ARG A 88 24.63 1.18 18.32
C ARG A 88 24.02 -0.03 17.63
N PHE A 89 23.65 0.08 16.36
CA PHE A 89 23.12 -1.03 15.57
C PHE A 89 24.11 -1.50 14.51
N GLU A 90 24.09 -2.80 14.25
CA GLU A 90 24.60 -3.35 13.00
C GLU A 90 23.68 -2.90 11.86
N LYS A 91 24.26 -2.37 10.78
CA LYS A 91 23.49 -1.86 9.64
C LYS A 91 23.50 -2.91 8.54
N GLN A 92 22.31 -3.28 8.10
CA GLN A 92 22.11 -4.14 6.94
C GLN A 92 21.15 -3.41 6.02
N ARG A 93 21.55 -3.26 4.75
CA ARG A 93 20.68 -2.74 3.71
C ARG A 93 20.00 -3.93 3.06
N LEU A 94 18.67 -3.91 3.05
CA LEU A 94 17.87 -4.97 2.43
C LEU A 94 16.91 -4.34 1.44
N THR A 95 17.09 -4.68 0.17
CA THR A 95 16.18 -4.34 -0.93
C THR A 95 15.46 -5.60 -1.39
N ILE A 96 14.32 -5.45 -2.06
CA ILE A 96 13.62 -6.62 -2.61
C ILE A 96 14.48 -7.37 -3.63
N ASN A 97 15.30 -6.65 -4.40
CA ASN A 97 16.24 -7.21 -5.36
C ASN A 97 17.26 -8.14 -4.69
N ASP A 98 17.64 -7.88 -3.43
CA ASP A 98 18.57 -8.74 -2.68
C ASP A 98 17.93 -10.10 -2.29
N LEU A 99 16.60 -10.22 -2.34
CA LEU A 99 15.86 -11.44 -2.01
C LEU A 99 15.50 -12.29 -3.25
N LEU A 100 15.75 -11.76 -4.47
CA LEU A 100 15.38 -12.44 -5.70
C LEU A 100 16.40 -13.51 -6.10
N LEU A 101 15.89 -14.69 -6.44
CA LEU A 101 16.68 -15.76 -7.06
C LEU A 101 16.77 -15.53 -8.58
N GLU A 102 17.69 -16.23 -9.25
CA GLU A 102 17.84 -16.15 -10.72
C GLU A 102 16.53 -16.42 -11.47
N HIS A 103 15.73 -17.36 -10.97
CA HIS A 103 14.40 -17.67 -11.49
C HIS A 103 13.41 -16.49 -11.36
N HIS A 104 13.39 -15.81 -10.21
CA HIS A 104 12.54 -14.62 -10.04
C HIS A 104 12.95 -13.51 -11.01
N ILE A 105 14.26 -13.34 -11.24
CA ILE A 105 14.79 -12.31 -12.14
C ILE A 105 14.36 -12.57 -13.59
N SER A 106 14.37 -13.83 -14.05
CA SER A 106 13.89 -14.16 -15.40
C SER A 106 12.40 -13.84 -15.57
N LEU A 107 11.58 -14.21 -14.58
CA LEU A 107 10.14 -13.90 -14.58
C LEU A 107 9.89 -12.38 -14.55
N CYS A 108 10.64 -11.64 -13.73
CA CYS A 108 10.54 -10.17 -13.66
C CYS A 108 10.84 -9.53 -15.01
N LYS A 109 11.85 -10.04 -15.73
CA LYS A 109 12.19 -9.51 -17.06
C LYS A 109 11.06 -9.74 -18.06
N THR A 110 10.52 -10.96 -18.14
CA THR A 110 9.40 -11.29 -19.03
C THR A 110 8.16 -10.47 -18.70
N LEU A 111 7.83 -10.33 -17.41
CA LEU A 111 6.68 -9.54 -16.99
C LEU A 111 6.86 -8.04 -17.28
N ASN A 112 8.07 -7.50 -17.08
CA ASN A 112 8.36 -6.10 -17.41
C ASN A 112 8.26 -5.84 -18.92
N GLU A 113 8.74 -6.75 -19.77
CA GLU A 113 8.56 -6.65 -21.23
C GLU A 113 7.07 -6.60 -21.59
N TRP A 114 6.25 -7.45 -20.98
CA TRP A 114 4.80 -7.43 -21.16
C TRP A 114 4.16 -6.11 -20.71
N VAL A 115 4.55 -5.57 -19.54
CA VAL A 115 4.07 -4.29 -19.02
C VAL A 115 4.40 -3.14 -19.97
N GLN A 116 5.61 -3.12 -20.55
CA GLN A 116 5.96 -2.12 -21.55
C GLN A 116 5.11 -2.27 -22.82
N GLN A 117 4.92 -3.51 -23.29
CA GLN A 117 4.16 -3.78 -24.51
C GLN A 117 2.67 -3.40 -24.41
N ILE A 118 2.03 -3.65 -23.26
CA ILE A 118 0.63 -3.27 -23.03
C ILE A 118 0.47 -1.76 -22.81
N SER A 119 1.54 -1.08 -22.36
CA SER A 119 1.52 0.36 -22.05
C SER A 119 1.89 1.27 -23.21
N MET A 120 2.68 0.80 -24.16
CA MET A 120 3.11 1.60 -25.30
C MET A 120 2.05 1.63 -26.41
N LEU A 121 1.58 2.83 -26.74
CA LEU A 121 0.70 3.12 -27.87
C LEU A 121 1.50 3.26 -29.17
N GLU A 122 0.89 2.90 -30.29
CA GLU A 122 1.44 3.18 -31.60
C GLU A 122 1.43 4.69 -31.88
N GLN A 123 2.61 5.29 -32.06
CA GLN A 123 2.70 6.68 -32.48
C GLN A 123 2.35 6.79 -33.96
N THR A 124 1.12 7.24 -34.28
CA THR A 124 0.87 7.88 -35.58
C THR A 124 1.50 9.28 -35.57
N GLU A 125 2.25 9.60 -36.62
CA GLU A 125 3.10 10.80 -36.81
C GLU A 125 2.41 12.17 -36.55
N ALA A 126 1.09 12.19 -36.35
CA ALA A 126 0.29 13.39 -36.13
C ALA A 126 -0.14 13.65 -34.67
N GLN A 127 0.15 12.78 -33.70
CA GLN A 127 -0.29 12.96 -32.31
C GLN A 127 0.86 13.38 -31.38
N ASN A 128 0.90 14.68 -31.13
CA ASN A 128 1.76 15.34 -30.16
C ASN A 128 1.67 14.71 -28.75
N LYS A 129 2.83 14.35 -28.20
CA LYS A 129 3.36 14.78 -26.88
C LYS A 129 2.56 14.52 -25.58
N ASN A 130 1.53 13.68 -25.58
CA ASN A 130 1.01 13.14 -24.32
C ASN A 130 1.72 11.81 -24.04
N GLU A 131 2.75 11.88 -23.19
CA GLU A 131 3.54 10.74 -22.75
C GLU A 131 2.67 9.85 -21.86
N PHE A 132 1.93 8.94 -22.48
CA PHE A 132 1.19 7.90 -21.78
C PHE A 132 2.18 6.85 -21.28
N SER A 133 2.17 6.62 -19.98
CA SER A 133 3.15 5.81 -19.27
C SER A 133 2.50 4.65 -18.54
N VAL A 134 3.33 3.72 -18.07
CA VAL A 134 2.91 2.57 -17.25
C VAL A 134 2.10 3.01 -16.02
N ASN A 135 2.44 4.16 -15.42
CA ASN A 135 1.77 4.70 -14.25
C ASN A 135 0.37 5.25 -14.56
N ASP A 136 0.05 5.49 -15.83
CA ASP A 136 -1.27 5.93 -16.26
C ASP A 136 -2.23 4.74 -16.44
N ILE A 137 -1.69 3.55 -16.71
CA ILE A 137 -2.45 2.30 -16.68
C ILE A 137 -2.53 1.78 -15.27
N PHE A 138 -1.41 1.44 -14.65
CA PHE A 138 -1.38 0.71 -13.39
C PHE A 138 -1.26 1.66 -12.21
N ILE A 139 -2.33 1.75 -11.42
CA ILE A 139 -2.38 2.64 -10.25
C ILE A 139 -1.42 2.13 -9.18
N GLY A 140 -0.51 3.00 -8.73
CA GLY A 140 0.46 2.67 -7.69
C GLY A 140 1.66 1.84 -8.18
N TYR A 141 1.85 1.76 -9.50
CA TYR A 141 3.01 1.10 -10.08
C TYR A 141 4.31 1.83 -9.72
N ASP A 142 5.21 1.09 -9.11
CA ASP A 142 6.59 1.47 -8.84
C ASP A 142 7.54 0.62 -9.69
N LYS A 143 8.46 1.29 -10.39
CA LYS A 143 9.37 0.68 -11.36
C LYS A 143 10.38 -0.28 -10.71
N GLU A 144 10.71 -0.07 -9.45
CA GLU A 144 11.76 -0.79 -8.72
C GLU A 144 11.20 -1.86 -7.78
N GLU A 145 9.91 -1.77 -7.41
CA GLU A 145 9.32 -2.67 -6.42
C GLU A 145 8.14 -3.51 -6.92
N THR A 146 7.32 -3.01 -7.86
CA THR A 146 6.00 -3.64 -8.13
C THR A 146 6.15 -5.02 -8.77
N ILE A 147 6.94 -5.13 -9.83
CA ILE A 147 7.16 -6.38 -10.57
C ILE A 147 7.83 -7.42 -9.67
N GLN A 148 8.88 -7.00 -8.97
CA GLN A 148 9.66 -7.84 -8.06
C GLN A 148 8.80 -8.37 -6.91
N SER A 149 8.00 -7.51 -6.30
CA SER A 149 7.09 -7.88 -5.20
C SER A 149 6.04 -8.86 -5.66
N LEU A 150 5.50 -8.66 -6.86
CA LEU A 150 4.45 -9.49 -7.40
C LEU A 150 4.94 -10.89 -7.73
N VAL A 151 6.07 -10.99 -8.43
CA VAL A 151 6.71 -12.27 -8.77
C VAL A 151 7.08 -13.01 -7.50
N PHE A 152 7.73 -12.33 -6.54
CA PHE A 152 8.12 -12.94 -5.28
C PHE A 152 6.92 -13.49 -4.49
N ASP A 153 5.81 -12.76 -4.43
CA ASP A 153 4.59 -13.20 -3.75
C ASP A 153 3.93 -14.41 -4.45
N GLN A 154 3.87 -14.42 -5.79
CA GLN A 154 3.28 -15.54 -6.54
C GLN A 154 4.14 -16.81 -6.45
N CYS A 155 5.46 -16.70 -6.62
CA CYS A 155 6.41 -17.81 -6.44
C CYS A 155 6.26 -18.47 -5.07
N LYS A 156 6.14 -17.65 -4.01
CA LYS A 156 5.94 -18.15 -2.63
C LYS A 156 4.62 -18.90 -2.43
N LYS A 157 3.57 -18.57 -3.19
CA LYS A 157 2.24 -19.19 -3.07
C LYS A 157 2.10 -20.48 -3.86
N ASP A 158 2.58 -20.48 -5.11
CA ASP A 158 2.43 -21.60 -6.04
C ASP A 158 3.60 -22.58 -6.02
N GLY A 159 4.69 -22.21 -5.34
CA GLY A 159 5.85 -23.08 -5.11
C GLY A 159 6.59 -23.41 -6.40
N ASP A 160 7.06 -22.42 -7.15
CA ASP A 160 8.01 -22.53 -8.30
C ASP A 160 7.77 -23.69 -9.29
N ILE A 161 6.54 -24.20 -9.42
CA ILE A 161 6.25 -25.40 -10.23
C ILE A 161 5.94 -25.05 -11.70
N ASP A 162 5.39 -23.86 -11.97
CA ASP A 162 4.96 -23.45 -13.32
C ASP A 162 5.10 -21.94 -13.56
N ASP A 163 6.12 -21.57 -14.33
CA ASP A 163 6.45 -20.21 -14.77
C ASP A 163 5.28 -19.53 -15.49
N ASP A 164 4.56 -20.25 -16.36
CA ASP A 164 3.47 -19.69 -17.16
C ASP A 164 2.26 -19.36 -16.29
N LEU A 165 1.96 -20.23 -15.31
CA LEU A 165 0.92 -19.99 -14.32
C LEU A 165 1.26 -18.79 -13.43
N ILE A 166 2.51 -18.68 -12.98
CA ILE A 166 3.00 -17.55 -12.17
C ILE A 166 2.86 -16.25 -12.97
N LEU A 167 3.33 -16.22 -14.22
CA LEU A 167 3.22 -15.06 -15.09
C LEU A 167 1.76 -14.67 -15.34
N ARG A 168 0.88 -15.65 -15.57
CA ARG A 168 -0.56 -15.39 -15.77
C ARG A 168 -1.16 -14.71 -14.55
N ARG A 169 -0.91 -15.21 -13.34
CA ARG A 169 -1.41 -14.60 -12.10
C ARG A 169 -0.83 -13.22 -11.85
N CYS A 170 0.45 -13.01 -12.15
CA CYS A 170 1.05 -11.69 -12.09
C CYS A 170 0.35 -10.70 -13.04
N LYS A 171 0.06 -11.12 -14.28
CA LYS A 171 -0.69 -10.28 -15.23
C LYS A 171 -2.10 -9.97 -14.73
N GLU A 172 -2.83 -10.97 -14.24
CA GLU A 172 -4.16 -10.80 -13.63
C GLU A 172 -4.14 -9.73 -12.53
N ARG A 173 -3.18 -9.82 -11.60
CA ARG A 173 -3.02 -8.85 -10.50
C ARG A 173 -2.64 -7.45 -10.94
N LEU A 174 -1.91 -7.31 -12.05
CA LEU A 174 -1.62 -6.00 -12.64
C LEU A 174 -2.88 -5.44 -13.31
N ILE A 175 -3.64 -6.26 -14.04
CA ILE A 175 -4.89 -5.82 -14.65
C ILE A 175 -5.91 -5.36 -13.59
N ASP A 176 -5.95 -6.02 -12.43
CA ASP A 176 -6.80 -5.59 -11.29
C ASP A 176 -6.50 -4.16 -10.80
N THR A 177 -5.28 -3.64 -11.02
CA THR A 177 -4.88 -2.27 -10.66
C THR A 177 -4.94 -1.30 -11.83
N ALA A 178 -5.32 -1.77 -13.02
CA ALA A 178 -5.37 -0.96 -14.21
C ALA A 178 -6.56 0.02 -14.20
N THR A 179 -6.33 1.23 -14.70
CA THR A 179 -7.39 2.21 -14.94
C THR A 179 -8.23 1.77 -16.13
N SER A 180 -9.52 2.12 -16.11
CA SER A 180 -10.41 1.86 -17.23
C SER A 180 -9.93 2.51 -18.54
N ASP A 181 -9.44 3.75 -18.47
CA ASP A 181 -8.85 4.44 -19.63
C ASP A 181 -7.60 3.68 -20.14
N GLY A 182 -6.77 3.19 -19.22
CA GLY A 182 -5.62 2.35 -19.56
C GLY A 182 -5.98 1.05 -20.25
N ILE A 183 -7.03 0.36 -19.79
CA ILE A 183 -7.55 -0.87 -20.41
C ILE A 183 -8.11 -0.61 -21.81
N VAL A 184 -8.85 0.48 -22.02
CA VAL A 184 -9.33 0.83 -23.37
C VAL A 184 -8.15 1.13 -24.29
N ARG A 185 -7.15 1.87 -23.82
CA ARG A 185 -5.94 2.18 -24.58
C ARG A 185 -5.10 0.94 -24.88
N ALA A 186 -5.09 -0.04 -23.99
CA ALA A 186 -4.38 -1.31 -24.18
C ALA A 186 -4.83 -2.04 -25.45
N LYS A 187 -6.09 -1.87 -25.90
CA LYS A 187 -6.59 -2.41 -27.18
C LYS A 187 -5.82 -1.89 -28.40
N GLN A 188 -5.17 -0.74 -28.29
CA GLN A 188 -4.34 -0.10 -29.33
C GLN A 188 -2.83 -0.20 -29.04
N SER A 189 -2.44 -1.00 -28.05
CA SER A 189 -1.04 -1.18 -27.66
C SER A 189 -0.25 -2.03 -28.66
N ILE A 190 1.08 -2.02 -28.53
CA ILE A 190 1.97 -2.91 -29.29
C ILE A 190 1.61 -4.39 -29.03
N LEU A 191 1.22 -4.73 -27.79
CA LEU A 191 0.80 -6.09 -27.44
C LEU A 191 -0.39 -6.56 -28.27
N SER A 192 -1.34 -5.67 -28.57
CA SER A 192 -2.53 -5.97 -29.38
C SER A 192 -2.18 -6.46 -30.78
N LYS A 193 -1.07 -5.99 -31.37
CA LYS A 193 -0.61 -6.48 -32.68
C LYS A 193 0.07 -7.84 -32.61
N GLN A 194 0.81 -8.09 -31.53
CA GLN A 194 1.58 -9.33 -31.39
C GLN A 194 0.70 -10.49 -30.93
N LYS A 195 -0.22 -10.21 -30.00
CA LYS A 195 -1.08 -11.18 -29.34
C LYS A 195 -2.46 -10.56 -29.08
N PRO A 196 -3.29 -10.38 -30.12
CA PRO A 196 -4.62 -9.78 -29.98
C PRO A 196 -5.50 -10.57 -29.00
N ASP A 197 -5.44 -11.90 -29.07
CA ASP A 197 -6.25 -12.78 -28.21
C ASP A 197 -5.97 -12.56 -26.72
N GLU A 198 -4.69 -12.35 -26.36
CA GLU A 198 -4.29 -12.08 -24.97
C GLU A 198 -4.81 -10.71 -24.50
N VAL A 199 -4.77 -9.68 -25.35
CA VAL A 199 -5.31 -8.36 -24.99
C VAL A 199 -6.82 -8.42 -24.84
N VAL A 200 -7.52 -9.17 -25.69
CA VAL A 200 -8.97 -9.37 -25.56
C VAL A 200 -9.31 -10.03 -24.22
N GLU A 201 -8.57 -11.08 -23.82
CA GLU A 201 -8.76 -11.74 -22.52
C GLU A 201 -8.72 -10.75 -21.33
N TRP A 202 -7.82 -9.77 -21.36
CA TRP A 202 -7.69 -8.77 -20.29
C TRP A 202 -8.64 -7.59 -20.39
N THR A 203 -9.09 -7.27 -21.61
CA THR A 203 -9.89 -6.06 -21.87
C THR A 203 -11.38 -6.32 -22.03
N ASP A 204 -11.78 -7.58 -22.15
CA ASP A 204 -13.17 -8.04 -22.25
C ASP A 204 -13.66 -8.59 -20.90
N GLN A 205 -13.29 -7.91 -19.81
CA GLN A 205 -13.91 -8.15 -18.51
C GLN A 205 -15.35 -7.65 -18.56
N GLU A 206 -16.32 -8.52 -18.26
CA GLU A 206 -17.76 -8.19 -18.25
C GLU A 206 -18.03 -7.06 -17.24
N GLY A 207 -18.06 -5.82 -17.75
CA GLY A 207 -18.32 -4.61 -16.99
C GLY A 207 -17.05 -3.80 -16.64
N GLN A 208 -16.98 -2.59 -17.16
CA GLN A 208 -15.86 -1.67 -16.89
C GLN A 208 -16.25 -0.62 -15.84
N LEU A 209 -15.50 -0.55 -14.73
CA LEU A 209 -15.69 0.50 -13.72
C LEU A 209 -14.91 1.76 -14.11
N ILE A 210 -15.63 2.85 -14.40
CA ILE A 210 -15.04 4.15 -14.75
C ILE A 210 -15.40 5.18 -13.68
N ILE A 211 -14.39 5.78 -13.05
CA ILE A 211 -14.58 6.89 -12.10
C ILE A 211 -14.31 8.23 -12.80
N ILE A 212 -15.36 9.04 -12.96
CA ILE A 212 -15.27 10.37 -13.59
C ILE A 212 -15.34 11.45 -12.50
N ASN A 213 -14.25 12.20 -12.33
CA ASN A 213 -14.23 13.41 -11.52
C ASN A 213 -14.57 14.62 -12.40
N THR A 214 -15.63 15.34 -12.04
CA THR A 214 -16.08 16.51 -12.78
C THR A 214 -16.39 17.68 -11.85
N PHE A 215 -16.12 18.89 -12.32
CA PHE A 215 -16.54 20.14 -11.67
C PHE A 215 -17.92 20.61 -12.18
N SER A 216 -18.48 19.92 -13.17
CA SER A 216 -19.79 20.21 -13.75
C SER A 216 -20.92 19.81 -12.81
N ASN A 217 -22.09 20.40 -13.03
CA ASN A 217 -23.28 20.11 -12.24
C ASN A 217 -23.70 18.63 -12.38
N ILE A 218 -23.79 17.92 -11.25
CA ILE A 218 -24.27 16.53 -11.18
C ILE A 218 -25.74 16.39 -11.62
N ASN A 219 -26.49 17.49 -11.73
CA ASN A 219 -27.89 17.49 -12.18
C ASN A 219 -28.04 17.57 -13.70
N THR A 220 -26.95 17.46 -14.46
CA THR A 220 -27.00 17.34 -15.92
C THR A 220 -27.83 16.11 -16.29
N ASP A 221 -28.75 16.26 -17.26
CA ASP A 221 -29.53 15.15 -17.77
C ASP A 221 -28.66 14.26 -18.67
N ILE A 222 -28.01 13.29 -18.04
CA ILE A 222 -27.11 12.36 -18.72
C ILE A 222 -27.89 11.46 -19.70
N LYS A 223 -29.17 11.16 -19.45
CA LYS A 223 -29.97 10.36 -20.38
C LYS A 223 -30.16 11.08 -21.71
N ALA A 224 -30.43 12.39 -21.65
CA ALA A 224 -30.50 13.23 -22.85
C ALA A 224 -29.15 13.42 -23.56
N CYS A 225 -28.02 13.19 -22.88
CA CYS A 225 -26.70 13.27 -23.49
C CYS A 225 -26.28 11.95 -24.16
N LEU A 226 -26.75 10.81 -23.66
CA LEU A 226 -26.29 9.49 -24.10
C LEU A 226 -27.08 8.89 -25.26
N ASN A 227 -28.26 9.44 -25.61
CA ASN A 227 -29.16 9.22 -26.75
C ASN A 227 -29.40 7.79 -27.31
N GLU A 228 -28.42 6.90 -27.31
CA GLU A 228 -28.43 5.56 -27.90
C GLU A 228 -28.12 4.44 -26.88
N VAL A 229 -27.68 4.76 -25.65
CA VAL A 229 -27.33 3.76 -24.62
C VAL A 229 -28.38 3.72 -23.50
N THR A 230 -28.92 2.53 -23.21
CA THR A 230 -29.79 2.30 -22.05
C THR A 230 -28.99 2.41 -20.76
N CYS A 231 -29.44 3.23 -19.83
CA CYS A 231 -28.66 3.51 -18.63
C CYS A 231 -29.51 3.70 -17.37
N GLN A 232 -29.04 3.07 -16.29
CA GLN A 232 -29.51 3.29 -14.93
C GLN A 232 -28.67 4.40 -14.30
N ILE A 233 -29.33 5.49 -13.88
CA ILE A 233 -28.66 6.63 -13.26
C ILE A 233 -29.19 6.81 -11.85
N ASP A 234 -28.32 6.62 -10.86
CA ASP A 234 -28.67 6.79 -9.46
C ASP A 234 -27.71 7.76 -8.77
N LYS A 235 -28.25 8.66 -7.95
CA LYS A 235 -27.45 9.56 -7.11
C LYS A 235 -27.21 8.88 -5.78
N LEU A 236 -25.96 8.76 -5.33
CA LEU A 236 -25.66 8.10 -4.06
C LEU A 236 -26.39 8.75 -2.86
N SER A 237 -26.72 10.04 -2.96
CA SER A 237 -27.45 10.79 -1.93
C SER A 237 -28.91 10.34 -1.73
N THR A 238 -29.51 9.59 -2.66
CA THR A 238 -30.89 9.10 -2.51
C THR A 238 -30.99 7.88 -1.60
N PHE A 239 -29.91 7.10 -1.47
CA PHE A 239 -29.87 5.91 -0.63
C PHE A 239 -29.59 6.29 0.82
N LYS A 240 -30.47 5.88 1.73
CA LYS A 240 -30.32 6.11 3.18
C LYS A 240 -29.62 4.95 3.88
N THR A 241 -29.61 3.77 3.26
CA THR A 241 -29.08 2.53 3.83
C THR A 241 -28.36 1.72 2.76
N GLU A 242 -27.37 0.93 3.15
CA GLU A 242 -26.65 0.00 2.26
C GLU A 242 -27.60 -0.98 1.55
N ALA A 243 -28.61 -1.52 2.25
CA ALA A 243 -29.56 -2.45 1.67
C ALA A 243 -30.35 -1.86 0.49
N GLN A 244 -30.67 -0.56 0.54
CA GLN A 244 -31.33 0.13 -0.57
C GLN A 244 -30.43 0.24 -1.80
N LEU A 245 -29.15 0.57 -1.59
CA LEU A 245 -28.16 0.61 -2.66
C LEU A 245 -27.92 -0.78 -3.26
N GLN A 246 -27.74 -1.80 -2.41
CA GLN A 246 -27.56 -3.19 -2.83
C GLN A 246 -28.74 -3.69 -3.67
N ASN A 247 -29.98 -3.43 -3.25
CA ASN A 247 -31.16 -3.82 -4.03
C ASN A 247 -31.21 -3.12 -5.38
N ARG A 248 -30.77 -1.86 -5.44
CA ARG A 248 -30.74 -1.08 -6.69
C ARG A 248 -29.63 -1.54 -7.65
N ILE A 249 -28.48 -1.94 -7.11
CA ILE A 249 -27.41 -2.58 -7.88
C ILE A 249 -27.85 -3.95 -8.39
N LYS A 250 -28.52 -4.76 -7.54
CA LYS A 250 -29.09 -6.05 -7.96
C LYS A 250 -30.08 -5.91 -9.09
N HIS A 251 -30.98 -4.91 -9.01
CA HIS A 251 -31.91 -4.61 -10.08
C HIS A 251 -31.19 -4.35 -11.41
N PHE A 252 -30.09 -3.58 -11.42
CA PHE A 252 -29.32 -3.35 -12.64
C PHE A 252 -28.78 -4.66 -13.24
N TRP A 253 -28.16 -5.51 -12.43
CA TRP A 253 -27.50 -6.73 -12.92
C TRP A 253 -28.44 -7.91 -13.21
N LEU A 254 -29.60 -7.98 -12.55
CA LEU A 254 -30.48 -9.15 -12.59
C LEU A 254 -31.84 -8.89 -13.25
N ASP A 255 -32.34 -7.66 -13.19
CA ASP A 255 -33.72 -7.33 -13.57
C ASP A 255 -33.82 -6.26 -14.68
N SER A 256 -32.72 -5.60 -15.05
CA SER A 256 -32.68 -4.51 -16.03
C SER A 256 -32.01 -4.93 -17.34
N ASP A 257 -32.47 -4.37 -18.45
CA ASP A 257 -31.81 -4.43 -19.77
C ASP A 257 -30.90 -3.20 -20.02
N ASP A 258 -30.57 -2.44 -18.96
CA ASP A 258 -29.68 -1.28 -19.05
C ASP A 258 -28.23 -1.72 -19.24
N GLU A 259 -27.54 -1.15 -20.23
CA GLU A 259 -26.14 -1.47 -20.54
C GLU A 259 -25.14 -0.71 -19.65
N LEU A 260 -25.55 0.42 -19.05
CA LEU A 260 -24.67 1.30 -18.29
C LEU A 260 -25.27 1.71 -16.93
N LEU A 261 -24.52 1.45 -15.85
CA LEU A 261 -24.84 1.95 -14.51
C LEU A 261 -24.01 3.19 -14.16
N ILE A 262 -24.67 4.31 -13.88
CA ILE A 262 -24.02 5.57 -13.49
C ILE A 262 -24.40 5.90 -12.05
N LEU A 263 -23.39 5.91 -11.18
CA LEU A 263 -23.50 6.30 -9.79
C LEU A 263 -22.90 7.69 -9.56
N GLN A 264 -23.76 8.68 -9.29
CA GLN A 264 -23.32 10.06 -9.09
C GLN A 264 -23.09 10.37 -7.60
N LEU A 265 -21.90 10.88 -7.26
CA LEU A 265 -21.58 11.33 -5.91
C LEU A 265 -21.17 12.80 -5.91
N ALA A 266 -21.83 13.60 -5.07
CA ALA A 266 -21.48 15.02 -4.90
C ALA A 266 -20.38 15.17 -3.84
N LYS A 267 -19.19 15.64 -4.25
CA LYS A 267 -18.09 15.99 -3.32
C LYS A 267 -18.52 16.95 -2.20
N PHE A 268 -19.48 17.84 -2.48
CA PHE A 268 -20.05 18.77 -1.50
C PHE A 268 -20.58 18.09 -0.24
N ILE A 269 -21.15 16.88 -0.36
CA ILE A 269 -21.67 16.13 0.80
C ILE A 269 -20.51 15.67 1.69
N ILE A 270 -19.42 15.19 1.09
CA ILE A 270 -18.20 14.79 1.82
C ILE A 270 -17.60 15.99 2.54
N GLU A 271 -17.50 17.14 1.87
CA GLU A 271 -16.97 18.37 2.48
C GLU A 271 -17.88 18.89 3.60
N GLN A 272 -19.21 18.87 3.44
CA GLN A 272 -20.13 19.23 4.52
C GLN A 272 -20.05 18.29 5.73
N ILE A 273 -19.93 16.98 5.51
CA ILE A 273 -19.75 15.99 6.59
C ILE A 273 -18.40 16.20 7.28
N ARG A 274 -17.34 16.46 6.51
CA ARG A 274 -16.00 16.78 7.04
C ARG A 274 -16.02 18.04 7.89
N GLU A 275 -16.67 19.10 7.45
CA GLU A 275 -16.79 20.35 8.22
C GLU A 275 -17.68 20.18 9.46
N LYS A 276 -18.78 19.42 9.37
CA LYS A 276 -19.58 19.04 10.55
C LYS A 276 -18.77 18.21 11.54
N TYR A 277 -17.96 17.26 11.08
CA TYR A 277 -17.08 16.44 11.90
C TYR A 277 -16.01 17.30 12.60
N LYS A 278 -15.34 18.20 11.88
CA LYS A 278 -14.38 19.15 12.46
C LYS A 278 -15.01 20.03 13.55
N LYS A 279 -16.20 20.58 13.29
CA LYS A 279 -16.94 21.39 14.29
C LYS A 279 -17.31 20.59 15.53
N LYS A 280 -17.74 19.32 15.36
CA LYS A 280 -18.09 18.42 16.47
C LYS A 280 -16.86 18.02 17.31
N ARG A 281 -15.69 17.89 16.66
CA ARG A 281 -14.42 17.63 17.35
C ARG A 281 -13.98 18.86 18.17
N GLN A 282 -14.06 20.06 17.60
CA GLN A 282 -13.74 21.31 18.31
C GLN A 282 -14.65 21.54 19.53
N THR A 283 -15.95 21.25 19.42
CA THR A 283 -16.88 21.36 20.56
C THR A 283 -16.69 20.30 21.63
N ASN A 284 -16.10 19.15 21.31
CA ASN A 284 -15.75 18.12 22.31
C ASN A 284 -14.44 18.45 23.04
N ASP A 285 -13.50 19.13 22.39
CA ASP A 285 -12.25 19.59 23.02
C ASP A 285 -12.48 20.81 23.96
N ASP A 286 -13.58 21.56 23.79
CA ASP A 286 -13.98 22.67 24.67
C ASP A 286 -14.69 22.23 25.98
N ILE A 287 -14.94 20.93 26.17
CA ILE A 287 -15.43 20.39 27.44
C ILE A 287 -14.22 20.03 28.32
N LEU A 288 -13.56 21.06 28.85
CA LEU A 288 -12.67 20.92 30.01
C LEU A 288 -13.43 20.26 31.17
N PRO A 289 -12.83 19.32 31.93
CA PRO A 289 -13.47 18.72 33.08
C PRO A 289 -13.70 19.80 34.13
N LYS A 290 -14.97 20.18 34.34
CA LYS A 290 -15.41 20.87 35.56
C LYS A 290 -15.43 19.84 36.69
N HIS A 291 -14.29 19.52 37.27
CA HIS A 291 -14.15 19.18 38.69
C HIS A 291 -12.70 19.40 39.13
N ALA A 292 -12.60 20.02 40.32
CA ALA A 292 -11.39 20.27 41.09
C ALA A 292 -10.63 19.00 41.47
#